data_AF-A0A257P5F8-F1
#
_entry.id   AF-A0A257P5F8-F1
#
_cell.length_a   1.000
_cell.length_b   1.000
_cell.length_c   1.000
_cell.angle_alpha   90.00
_cell.angle_beta   90.00
_cell.angle_gamma   90.00
#
_symmetry.space_group_name_H-M   'P 1'
#
loop_
_entity.id
_entity.type
_entity.pdbx_description
1 polymer ?
#
loop_
_entity_poly.entity_id
_entity_poly.type
_entity_poly.pdbx_seq_one_letter_code
_entity_poly.pdbx_strand_id
1 'polypeptide(L)'
;MTQETKRETAQEFLAGWQRNAEILKETYDPSQEHENCGVGMVAALDGKQRRDIVLAGIDALKAVWHRGAVDADGKTGDGAGIHIEIPQDFFAAEIRRAGDGLRDGPIAVGQVFLPKTDLAAQ
;
A
#
# COMPACT_ATOMS: atom_id res chain seq x y z
N MET A 1 -16.82 0.14 -31.29
CA MET A 1 -15.64 -0.49 -31.91
C MET A 1 -15.04 -1.42 -30.86
N THR A 2 -15.57 -2.64 -30.79
CA THR A 2 -15.19 -3.67 -29.81
C THR A 2 -13.82 -4.21 -30.19
N GLN A 3 -12.80 -3.99 -29.37
CA GLN A 3 -11.51 -4.64 -29.57
C GLN A 3 -11.67 -6.13 -29.19
N GLU A 4 -11.60 -7.01 -30.19
CA GLU A 4 -11.47 -8.45 -29.98
C GLU A 4 -10.18 -8.71 -29.22
N THR A 5 -10.31 -9.20 -28.00
CA THR A 5 -9.17 -9.71 -27.23
C THR A 5 -8.76 -11.03 -27.88
N LYS A 6 -7.75 -10.97 -28.76
CA LYS A 6 -7.19 -12.15 -29.41
C LYS A 6 -6.64 -13.08 -28.32
N ARG A 7 -7.29 -14.21 -28.06
CA ARG A 7 -6.79 -15.22 -27.11
C ARG A 7 -5.56 -15.86 -27.73
N GLU A 8 -4.39 -15.57 -27.18
CA GLU A 8 -3.18 -16.28 -27.59
C GLU A 8 -3.24 -17.73 -27.12
N THR A 9 -2.68 -18.61 -27.91
CA THR A 9 -2.50 -20.01 -27.55
C THR A 9 -1.29 -20.17 -26.62
N ALA A 10 -1.28 -21.21 -25.80
CA ALA A 10 -0.14 -21.49 -24.92
C ALA A 10 1.20 -21.62 -25.67
N GLN A 11 1.16 -22.10 -26.91
CA GLN A 11 2.35 -22.19 -27.76
C GLN A 11 2.86 -20.81 -28.20
N GLU A 12 1.96 -19.91 -28.56
CA GLU A 12 2.31 -18.53 -28.93
C GLU A 12 2.88 -17.78 -27.72
N PHE A 13 2.31 -17.97 -26.52
CA PHE A 13 2.84 -17.43 -25.27
C PHE A 13 4.26 -17.92 -25.01
N LEU A 14 4.48 -19.24 -25.04
CA LEU A 14 5.78 -19.83 -24.73
C LEU A 14 6.85 -19.38 -25.73
N ALA A 15 6.51 -19.30 -27.01
CA ALA A 15 7.42 -18.78 -28.04
C ALA A 15 7.71 -17.28 -27.84
N GLY A 16 6.73 -16.49 -27.42
CA GLY A 16 6.91 -15.09 -27.04
C GLY A 16 7.81 -14.92 -25.83
N TRP A 17 7.56 -15.71 -24.78
CA TRP A 17 8.35 -15.72 -23.55
C TRP A 17 9.82 -16.07 -23.82
N GLN A 18 10.09 -17.11 -24.62
CA GLN A 18 11.45 -17.51 -24.99
C GLN A 18 12.19 -16.40 -25.74
N ARG A 19 11.55 -15.76 -26.73
CA ARG A 19 12.13 -14.61 -27.44
C ARG A 19 12.46 -13.45 -26.52
N ASN A 20 11.53 -13.11 -25.62
CA ASN A 20 11.74 -12.02 -24.66
C ASN A 20 12.87 -12.36 -23.68
N ALA A 21 12.96 -13.62 -23.22
CA ALA A 21 14.03 -14.09 -22.34
C ALA A 21 15.41 -14.02 -23.03
N GLU A 22 15.51 -14.30 -24.32
CA GLU A 22 16.76 -14.12 -25.07
C GLU A 22 17.16 -12.65 -25.22
N ILE A 23 16.21 -11.76 -25.52
CA ILE A 23 16.46 -10.31 -25.62
C ILE A 23 16.94 -9.75 -24.26
N LEU A 24 16.32 -10.22 -23.17
CA LEU A 24 16.70 -9.80 -21.82
C LEU A 24 18.14 -10.21 -21.49
N LYS A 25 18.67 -11.34 -21.96
CA LYS A 25 20.07 -11.73 -21.66
C LYS A 25 21.11 -10.70 -22.11
N GLU A 26 20.83 -9.94 -23.17
CA GLU A 26 21.73 -8.92 -23.71
C GLU A 26 21.49 -7.52 -23.10
N THR A 27 20.40 -7.33 -22.35
CA THR A 27 19.93 -6.01 -21.87
C THR A 27 19.64 -5.95 -20.36
N TYR A 28 19.61 -7.10 -19.69
CA TYR A 28 19.29 -7.28 -18.29
C TYR A 28 20.40 -8.09 -17.62
N ASP A 29 21.10 -7.45 -16.69
CA ASP A 29 22.02 -8.11 -15.78
C ASP A 29 21.29 -8.35 -14.45
N PRO A 30 21.02 -9.62 -14.06
CA PRO A 30 20.36 -9.93 -12.79
C PRO A 30 21.08 -9.37 -11.56
N SER A 31 22.38 -9.08 -11.67
CA SER A 31 23.15 -8.46 -10.59
C SER A 31 22.84 -6.97 -10.38
N GLN A 32 22.13 -6.34 -11.32
CA GLN A 32 21.66 -4.94 -11.24
C GLN A 32 20.23 -4.82 -10.69
N GLU A 33 19.58 -5.94 -10.33
CA GLU A 33 18.25 -5.92 -9.77
C GLU A 33 18.29 -5.37 -8.32
N HIS A 34 17.90 -4.11 -8.16
CA HIS A 34 17.74 -3.45 -6.87
C HIS A 34 16.25 -3.17 -6.61
N GLU A 35 15.63 -3.97 -5.73
CA GLU A 35 14.30 -3.66 -5.20
C GLU A 35 14.39 -2.66 -4.04
N ASN A 36 13.94 -1.42 -4.25
CA ASN A 36 13.96 -0.34 -3.26
C ASN A 36 12.64 -0.18 -2.46
N CYS A 37 11.94 -1.28 -2.15
CA CYS A 37 10.70 -1.24 -1.37
C CYS A 37 10.62 -2.36 -0.33
N GLY A 38 10.19 -2.03 0.90
CA GLY A 38 9.92 -2.99 1.96
C GLY A 38 8.42 -3.18 2.18
N VAL A 39 7.97 -4.42 2.24
CA VAL A 39 6.59 -4.77 2.64
C VAL A 39 6.64 -5.70 3.86
N GLY A 40 5.63 -5.62 4.72
CA GLY A 40 5.56 -6.44 5.92
C GLY A 40 4.15 -6.50 6.49
N MET A 41 3.89 -7.49 7.33
CA MET A 41 2.62 -7.70 7.99
C MET A 41 2.85 -8.20 9.41
N VAL A 42 2.05 -7.71 10.35
CA VAL A 42 2.02 -8.18 11.74
C VAL A 42 0.58 -8.53 12.09
N ALA A 43 0.36 -9.72 12.65
CA ALA A 43 -0.96 -10.21 12.99
C ALA A 43 -0.99 -10.85 14.37
N ALA A 44 -2.10 -10.70 15.08
CA ALA A 44 -2.37 -11.42 16.32
C ALA A 44 -2.98 -12.80 15.97
N LEU A 45 -2.28 -13.88 16.32
CA LEU A 45 -2.72 -15.25 15.99
C LEU A 45 -4.01 -15.67 16.73
N ASP A 46 -4.34 -14.99 17.83
CA ASP A 46 -5.56 -15.22 18.59
C ASP A 46 -6.74 -14.35 18.11
N GLY A 47 -6.53 -13.53 17.07
CA GLY A 47 -7.55 -12.65 16.50
C GLY A 47 -7.94 -11.47 17.39
N LYS A 48 -7.25 -11.22 18.50
CA LYS A 48 -7.58 -10.12 19.41
C LYS A 48 -6.89 -8.84 18.99
N GLN A 49 -7.67 -7.77 18.88
CA GLN A 49 -7.17 -6.42 18.62
C GLN A 49 -6.29 -5.93 19.78
N ARG A 50 -5.13 -5.37 19.44
CA ARG A 50 -4.15 -4.94 20.43
C ARG A 50 -3.22 -3.85 19.89
N ARG A 51 -2.85 -2.91 20.77
CA ARG A 51 -2.05 -1.72 20.40
C ARG A 51 -0.61 -2.05 19.99
N ASP A 52 -0.05 -3.09 20.59
CA ASP A 52 1.30 -3.60 20.29
C ASP A 52 1.46 -4.04 18.83
N ILE A 53 0.40 -4.55 18.16
CA ILE A 53 0.45 -4.86 16.72
C ILE A 53 0.72 -3.61 15.89
N VAL A 54 0.01 -2.52 16.19
CA VAL A 54 0.20 -1.25 15.47
C VAL A 54 1.59 -0.68 15.76
N LEU A 55 2.06 -0.78 17.01
CA LEU A 55 3.41 -0.35 17.39
C LEU A 55 4.48 -1.16 16.67
N ALA A 56 4.33 -2.48 16.58
CA ALA A 56 5.24 -3.35 15.83
C ALA A 56 5.29 -2.99 14.35
N GLY A 57 4.14 -2.65 13.73
CA GLY A 57 4.09 -2.16 12.35
C GLY A 57 4.86 -0.83 12.17
N ILE A 58 4.71 0.10 13.11
CA ILE A 58 5.45 1.37 13.11
C ILE A 58 6.95 1.13 13.29
N ASP A 59 7.35 0.25 14.20
CA ASP A 59 8.77 -0.06 14.43
C ASP A 59 9.40 -0.78 13.23
N ALA A 60 8.65 -1.62 12.51
CA ALA A 60 9.08 -2.19 11.24
C ALA A 60 9.30 -1.11 10.18
N LEU A 61 8.39 -0.13 10.05
CA LEU A 61 8.56 1.00 9.11
C LEU A 61 9.79 1.85 9.44
N LYS A 62 10.13 2.01 10.72
CA LYS A 62 11.37 2.69 11.13
C LYS A 62 12.64 1.93 10.77
N ALA A 63 12.56 0.62 10.49
CA ALA A 63 13.73 -0.21 10.21
C ALA A 63 14.09 -0.26 8.71
N VAL A 64 13.22 0.22 7.81
CA VAL A 64 13.38 0.09 6.35
C VAL A 64 13.87 1.35 5.63
N TRP A 65 14.27 2.39 6.38
CA TRP A 65 14.75 3.66 5.80
C TRP A 65 15.94 3.49 4.84
N HIS A 66 16.80 2.50 5.09
CA HIS A 66 17.98 2.20 4.26
C HIS A 66 17.63 1.64 2.87
N ARG A 67 16.35 1.30 2.63
CA ARG A 67 15.84 0.79 1.35
C ARG A 67 14.97 1.80 0.61
N GLY A 68 14.59 2.91 1.25
CA GLY A 68 13.78 3.95 0.62
C GLY A 68 14.66 4.96 -0.12
N ALA A 69 14.15 5.52 -1.22
CA ALA A 69 14.74 6.73 -1.75
C ALA A 69 14.53 7.86 -0.75
N VAL A 70 15.62 8.53 -0.38
CA VAL A 70 15.61 9.70 0.50
C VAL A 70 16.11 10.87 -0.34
N ASP A 71 15.32 11.94 -0.42
CA ASP A 71 15.73 13.15 -1.12
C ASP A 71 16.82 13.90 -0.32
N ALA A 72 17.54 14.79 -1.00
CA ALA A 72 18.66 15.53 -0.41
C ALA A 72 18.27 16.44 0.77
N ASP A 73 16.98 16.74 0.94
CA ASP A 73 16.45 17.54 2.05
C ASP A 73 16.38 16.77 3.39
N GLY A 74 16.59 15.45 3.37
CA GLY A 74 16.53 14.57 4.54
C GLY A 74 15.13 14.44 5.15
N LYS A 75 14.08 14.88 4.45
CA LYS A 75 12.68 14.88 4.90
C LYS A 75 11.77 14.16 3.91
N THR A 76 12.04 14.32 2.62
CA THR A 76 11.23 13.78 1.54
C THR A 76 11.65 12.34 1.26
N GLY A 77 10.65 11.47 1.14
CA GLY A 77 10.79 10.12 0.63
C GLY A 77 9.59 9.79 -0.25
N ASP A 78 9.72 8.74 -1.06
CA ASP A 78 8.71 8.41 -2.09
C ASP A 78 7.33 8.04 -1.51
N GLY A 79 7.31 7.48 -0.30
CA GLY A 79 6.09 7.18 0.42
C GLY A 79 6.24 6.07 1.45
N ALA A 80 5.43 6.12 2.50
CA ALA A 80 5.28 5.05 3.48
C ALA A 80 3.81 5.00 3.93
N GLY A 81 3.34 3.81 4.29
CA GLY A 81 1.95 3.61 4.71
C GLY A 81 1.81 2.45 5.67
N ILE A 82 0.78 2.52 6.50
CA ILE A 82 0.34 1.43 7.38
C ILE A 82 -1.16 1.25 7.21
N HIS A 83 -1.59 0.01 6.99
CA HIS A 83 -3.00 -0.35 6.94
C HIS A 83 -3.37 -1.10 8.22
N ILE A 84 -4.44 -0.65 8.88
CA ILE A 84 -4.95 -1.21 10.14
C ILE A 84 -6.47 -1.29 10.09
N GLU A 85 -7.06 -2.10 10.96
CA GLU A 85 -8.50 -2.10 11.20
C GLU A 85 -8.97 -0.73 11.72
N ILE A 86 -10.21 -0.35 11.41
CA ILE A 86 -10.81 0.90 11.88
C ILE A 86 -10.92 0.86 13.41
N PRO A 87 -10.22 1.73 14.16
CA PRO A 87 -10.26 1.73 15.62
C PRO A 87 -11.61 2.26 16.12
N GLN A 88 -12.56 1.36 16.35
CA GLN A 88 -13.95 1.69 16.67
C GLN A 88 -14.06 2.60 17.90
N ASP A 89 -13.31 2.32 18.96
CA ASP A 89 -13.33 3.11 20.19
C ASP A 89 -12.87 4.55 19.99
N PHE A 90 -11.88 4.76 19.10
CA PHE A 90 -11.37 6.09 18.77
C PHE A 90 -12.44 6.93 18.06
N PHE A 91 -13.05 6.38 17.00
CA PHE A 91 -14.10 7.09 16.26
C PHE A 91 -15.39 7.24 17.09
N ALA A 92 -15.71 6.25 17.92
CA ALA A 92 -16.86 6.34 18.82
C ALA A 92 -16.69 7.47 19.86
N ALA A 93 -15.47 7.69 20.35
CA ALA A 93 -15.18 8.82 21.24
C ALA A 93 -15.33 10.17 20.50
N GLU A 94 -14.90 10.25 19.24
CA GLU A 94 -15.03 11.45 18.40
C GLU A 94 -16.50 11.82 18.14
N ILE A 95 -17.33 10.85 17.74
CA ILE A 95 -18.76 11.06 17.47
C ILE A 95 -19.47 11.59 18.71
N ARG A 96 -19.21 10.99 19.87
CA ARG A 96 -19.77 11.46 21.15
C ARG A 96 -19.29 12.87 21.50
N ARG A 97 -18.02 13.21 21.23
CA ARG A 97 -17.48 14.55 21.47
C ARG A 97 -18.15 15.61 20.58
N ALA A 98 -18.54 15.25 19.37
CA ALA A 98 -19.30 16.11 18.46
C ALA A 98 -20.77 16.32 18.92
N GLY A 99 -21.22 15.62 19.96
CA GLY A 99 -22.58 15.71 20.49
C GLY A 99 -23.59 14.80 19.81
N ASP A 100 -23.14 13.89 18.95
CA ASP A 100 -24.01 12.94 18.26
C ASP A 100 -24.04 11.58 18.98
N GLY A 101 -25.11 10.82 18.75
CA GLY A 101 -25.29 9.47 19.28
C GLY A 101 -24.62 8.42 18.41
N LEU A 102 -24.18 7.31 19.03
CA LEU A 102 -23.75 6.15 18.25
C LEU A 102 -24.97 5.44 17.66
N ARG A 103 -24.83 5.03 16.40
CA ARG A 103 -25.78 4.17 15.72
C ARG A 103 -25.38 2.71 15.94
N ASP A 104 -26.34 1.81 15.79
CA ASP A 104 -26.07 0.38 15.85
C ASP A 104 -25.17 -0.06 14.69
N GLY A 105 -24.22 -0.95 14.99
CA GLY A 105 -23.28 -1.51 14.02
C GLY A 105 -21.90 -0.84 14.00
N PRO A 106 -20.99 -1.32 13.13
CA PRO A 106 -19.63 -0.80 13.04
C PRO A 106 -19.60 0.57 12.36
N ILE A 107 -18.69 1.42 12.83
CA ILE A 107 -18.35 2.69 12.20
C ILE A 107 -17.52 2.42 10.94
N ALA A 108 -17.97 2.98 9.82
CA ALA A 108 -17.22 3.01 8.56
C ALA A 108 -16.53 4.38 8.40
N VAL A 109 -15.35 4.37 7.76
CA VAL A 109 -14.53 5.56 7.54
C VAL A 109 -14.07 5.58 6.08
N GLY A 110 -14.27 6.72 5.41
CA GLY A 110 -13.65 7.01 4.12
C GLY A 110 -12.43 7.89 4.32
N GLN A 111 -11.24 7.38 4.00
CA GLN A 111 -10.03 8.19 3.96
C GLN A 111 -9.83 8.70 2.52
N VAL A 112 -9.95 10.01 2.32
CA VAL A 112 -9.91 10.65 1.00
C VAL A 112 -8.87 11.77 0.96
N PHE A 113 -8.24 11.95 -0.21
CA PHE A 113 -7.43 13.13 -0.52
C PHE A 113 -8.24 14.09 -1.38
N LEU A 114 -8.38 15.33 -0.92
CA LEU A 114 -9.06 16.41 -1.62
C LEU A 114 -8.05 17.48 -2.05
N PRO A 115 -8.32 18.27 -3.11
CA PRO A 115 -7.46 19.38 -3.50
C PRO A 115 -7.25 20.37 -2.35
N LYS A 116 -5.98 20.69 -2.03
CA LYS A 116 -5.65 21.54 -0.88
C LYS A 116 -6.00 23.02 -1.08
N THR A 117 -5.96 23.51 -2.33
CA THR A 117 -5.98 24.95 -2.65
C THR A 117 -7.15 25.41 -3.50
N ASP A 118 -8.04 24.50 -3.90
CA ASP A 118 -9.21 24.82 -4.70
C ASP A 118 -10.45 24.24 -4.03
N LEU A 119 -11.18 25.10 -3.32
CA LEU A 119 -12.41 24.72 -2.62
C LEU A 119 -13.52 24.31 -3.59
N ALA A 120 -13.54 24.85 -4.82
CA ALA A 120 -14.55 24.48 -5.80
C ALA A 120 -14.29 23.08 -6.40
N ALA A 121 -13.05 22.58 -6.29
CA ALA A 121 -12.65 21.24 -6.72
C ALA A 121 -12.62 20.21 -5.57
N GLN A 122 -12.95 20.61 -4.33
CA GLN A 122 -13.19 19.70 -3.20
C GLN A 122 -14.62 19.14 -3.26
#